data_AF-F7S7W2-F1
#
_entry.id   AF-F7S7W2-F1
#
_cell.length_a   1.000
_cell.length_b   1.000
_cell.length_c   1.000
_cell.angle_alpha   90.00
_cell.angle_beta   90.00
_cell.angle_gamma   90.00
#
_symmetry.space_group_name_H-M   'P 1'
#
loop_
_entity.id
_entity.type
_entity.pdbx_description
1 polymer ?
#
loop_
_entity_poly.entity_id
_entity_poly.type
_entity_poly.pdbx_seq_one_letter_code
_entity_poly.pdbx_strand_id
1 'polypeptide(L)'
;MAHDPSRRTERFPHGIAGAGLGSIERSVPADEPPPLPPNAELAVIGRSVPRQNGRDKVTGATRYTVDIAPRGMLHARLLRAPLAHARIRAIDAGAARALDGVRAVVILAQPGDPLSGMVRYAGQPVAALAAVSPAIARAALDLVRVDYEALPFVVDMEDARASEAPPVYAPGTAPAGHPSGFPAPAGLAQHGNVRAAVIDRRGDVAAG
;
A
#
# COMPACT_ATOMS: atom_id res chain seq x y z
N MET A 1 48.97 25.35 -17.25
CA MET A 1 47.90 24.36 -16.97
C MET A 1 47.11 24.17 -18.25
N ALA A 2 47.01 22.92 -18.73
CA ALA A 2 46.34 22.61 -19.99
C ALA A 2 44.82 22.82 -19.86
N HIS A 3 44.22 23.53 -20.80
CA HIS A 3 42.77 23.70 -20.91
C HIS A 3 42.16 22.37 -21.33
N ASP A 4 41.37 21.74 -20.45
CA ASP A 4 40.59 20.54 -20.77
C ASP A 4 39.29 20.96 -21.47
N PRO A 5 39.13 20.72 -22.78
CA PRO A 5 37.95 21.16 -23.53
C PRO A 5 36.67 20.39 -23.14
N SER A 6 36.78 19.31 -22.37
CA SER A 6 35.63 18.55 -21.89
C SER A 6 34.96 19.17 -20.65
N ARG A 7 35.55 20.22 -20.09
CA ARG A 7 35.07 20.89 -18.87
C ARG A 7 34.99 22.39 -19.03
N ARG A 8 34.00 23.01 -18.39
CA ARG A 8 33.88 24.47 -18.26
C ARG A 8 33.91 24.88 -16.79
N THR A 9 34.45 26.06 -16.51
CA THR A 9 34.39 26.65 -15.16
C THR A 9 33.19 27.58 -15.11
N GLU A 10 32.29 27.36 -14.16
CA GLU A 10 31.09 28.16 -13.99
C GLU A 10 30.90 28.55 -12.52
N ARG A 11 30.23 29.68 -12.29
CA ARG A 11 29.99 30.23 -10.95
C ARG A 11 28.59 29.83 -10.49
N PHE A 12 28.52 29.11 -9.38
CA PHE A 12 27.28 28.57 -8.83
C PHE A 12 26.86 29.33 -7.58
N PRO A 13 25.57 29.68 -7.41
CA PRO A 13 25.06 30.15 -6.12
C PRO A 13 25.18 29.03 -5.07
N HIS A 14 25.60 29.36 -3.85
CA HIS A 14 25.64 28.44 -2.72
C HIS A 14 25.09 29.11 -1.45
N GLY A 15 24.56 28.31 -0.52
CA GLY A 15 23.97 28.78 0.73
C GLY A 15 22.44 28.83 0.71
N ILE A 16 21.85 29.32 1.81
CA ILE A 16 20.39 29.37 2.03
C ILE A 16 19.96 30.82 2.06
N ALA A 17 18.94 31.17 1.28
CA ALA A 17 18.34 32.50 1.29
C ALA A 17 17.88 32.87 2.72
N GLY A 18 18.42 33.95 3.27
CA GLY A 18 18.15 34.41 4.65
C GLY A 18 19.17 33.99 5.71
N ALA A 19 20.07 33.03 5.41
CA ALA A 19 21.14 32.60 6.32
C ALA A 19 22.56 32.85 5.78
N GLY A 20 22.67 33.25 4.50
CA GLY A 20 23.92 33.57 3.82
C GLY A 20 23.91 32.98 2.42
N LEU A 21 23.91 33.83 1.39
CA LEU A 21 23.97 33.43 -0.02
C LEU A 21 25.28 33.94 -0.61
N GLY A 22 26.05 33.06 -1.24
CA GLY A 22 27.32 33.41 -1.89
C GLY A 22 27.47 32.73 -3.25
N SER A 23 28.66 32.81 -3.82
CA SER A 23 29.00 32.10 -5.07
C SER A 23 30.28 31.29 -4.94
N ILE A 24 30.31 30.10 -5.55
CA ILE A 24 31.49 29.25 -5.65
C ILE A 24 31.78 28.93 -7.12
N GLU A 25 33.04 28.94 -7.52
CA GLU A 25 33.46 28.51 -8.86
C GLU A 25 33.72 27.01 -8.86
N ARG A 26 33.14 26.29 -9.84
CA ARG A 26 33.33 24.85 -10.00
C ARG A 26 33.61 24.52 -11.46
N SER A 27 34.46 23.51 -11.67
CA SER A 27 34.71 22.91 -12.97
C SER A 27 33.71 21.76 -13.21
N VAL A 28 32.82 21.94 -14.17
CA VAL A 28 31.76 21.00 -14.56
C VAL A 28 31.99 20.47 -15.98
N PRO A 29 31.51 19.27 -16.34
CA PRO A 29 31.46 18.80 -17.72
C PRO A 29 30.81 19.82 -18.66
N ALA A 30 31.30 19.92 -19.89
CA ALA A 30 30.82 20.90 -20.86
C ALA A 30 29.34 20.68 -21.26
N ASP A 31 28.84 19.45 -21.17
CA ASP A 31 27.46 19.04 -21.47
C ASP A 31 26.49 19.16 -20.27
N GLU A 32 27.00 19.51 -19.09
CA GLU A 32 26.14 19.71 -17.91
C GLU A 32 25.19 20.91 -18.16
N PRO A 33 23.87 20.76 -17.91
CA PRO A 33 22.93 21.86 -18.06
C PRO A 33 23.30 23.02 -17.11
N PRO A 34 23.05 24.27 -17.49
CA PRO A 34 23.36 25.41 -16.64
C PRO A 34 22.57 25.31 -15.32
N PRO A 35 23.12 25.81 -14.21
CA PRO A 35 22.41 25.85 -12.95
C PRO A 35 21.14 26.70 -13.07
N LEU A 36 20.11 26.33 -12.32
CA LEU A 36 18.94 27.19 -12.19
C LEU A 36 19.37 28.53 -11.56
N PRO A 37 18.84 29.66 -12.04
CA PRO A 37 18.99 30.95 -11.37
C PRO A 37 18.59 30.90 -9.89
N PRO A 38 19.04 31.85 -9.05
CA PRO A 38 18.54 32.00 -7.70
C PRO A 38 17.01 32.03 -7.69
N ASN A 39 16.35 31.42 -6.68
CA ASN A 39 14.88 31.35 -6.61
C ASN A 39 14.19 32.73 -6.78
N ALA A 40 14.86 33.82 -6.40
CA ALA A 40 14.37 35.20 -6.58
C ALA A 40 14.31 35.69 -8.04
N GLU A 41 14.93 34.98 -8.98
CA GLU A 41 14.90 35.24 -10.43
C GLU A 41 14.03 34.23 -11.18
N LEU A 42 13.66 33.12 -10.52
CA LEU A 42 12.78 32.11 -11.09
C LEU A 42 11.32 32.61 -11.10
N ALA A 43 10.62 32.33 -12.20
CA ALA A 43 9.22 32.72 -12.39
C ALA A 43 8.25 31.88 -11.54
N VAL A 44 8.58 30.60 -11.30
CA VAL A 44 7.66 29.62 -10.66
C VAL A 44 8.27 28.97 -9.43
N ILE A 45 9.53 28.54 -9.51
CA ILE A 45 10.21 27.81 -8.43
C ILE A 45 10.48 28.77 -7.26
N GLY A 46 10.09 28.36 -6.05
CA GLY A 46 10.24 29.18 -4.84
C GLY A 46 9.23 30.33 -4.71
N ARG A 47 8.21 30.39 -5.57
CA ARG A 47 7.14 31.40 -5.51
C ARG A 47 5.85 30.84 -4.93
N SER A 48 5.07 31.69 -4.26
CA SER A 48 3.69 31.38 -3.89
C SER A 48 2.82 31.47 -5.14
N VAL A 49 2.63 30.35 -5.83
CA VAL A 49 1.79 30.25 -7.02
C VAL A 49 0.46 29.57 -6.70
N PRO A 50 -0.66 30.01 -7.30
CA PRO A 50 -1.93 29.30 -7.15
C PRO A 50 -1.80 27.86 -7.64
N ARG A 51 -2.26 26.92 -6.81
CA ARG A 51 -2.32 25.51 -7.20
C ARG A 51 -3.31 25.33 -8.34
N GLN A 52 -2.89 24.68 -9.43
CA GLN A 52 -3.71 24.50 -10.64
C GLN A 52 -5.11 23.92 -10.36
N ASN A 53 -5.19 22.84 -9.57
CA ASN A 53 -6.48 22.24 -9.17
C ASN A 53 -7.01 22.74 -7.83
N GLY A 54 -6.48 23.86 -7.30
CA GLY A 54 -6.89 24.41 -6.02
C GLY A 54 -8.34 24.89 -6.06
N ARG A 55 -8.68 25.73 -7.05
CA ARG A 55 -10.03 26.29 -7.20
C ARG A 55 -11.09 25.21 -7.38
N ASP A 56 -10.85 24.23 -8.26
CA ASP A 56 -11.83 23.19 -8.55
C ASP A 56 -12.09 22.28 -7.35
N LYS A 57 -11.08 22.05 -6.50
CA LYS A 57 -11.24 21.26 -5.27
C LYS A 57 -12.02 22.00 -4.20
N VAL A 58 -11.76 23.29 -3.98
CA VAL A 58 -12.46 24.07 -2.94
C VAL A 58 -13.87 24.50 -3.35
N THR A 59 -14.19 24.45 -4.64
CA THR A 59 -15.53 24.75 -5.17
C THR A 59 -16.40 23.51 -5.37
N GLY A 60 -15.83 22.31 -5.23
CA GLY A 60 -16.52 21.05 -5.53
C GLY A 60 -16.67 20.75 -7.04
N ALA A 61 -16.01 21.51 -7.91
CA ALA A 61 -16.03 21.29 -9.36
C ALA A 61 -15.16 20.09 -9.80
N THR A 62 -14.18 19.68 -8.98
CA THR A 62 -13.38 18.47 -9.26
C THR A 62 -14.26 17.23 -9.18
N ARG A 63 -14.33 16.48 -10.27
CA ARG A 63 -15.00 15.18 -10.31
C ARG A 63 -14.06 14.07 -9.84
N TYR A 64 -14.51 13.29 -8.88
CA TYR A 64 -13.87 12.10 -8.38
C TYR A 64 -14.51 10.85 -8.98
N THR A 65 -13.88 9.70 -8.76
CA THR A 65 -14.38 8.40 -9.25
C THR A 65 -15.80 8.09 -8.77
N VAL A 66 -16.18 8.59 -7.58
CA VAL A 66 -17.52 8.41 -7.01
C VAL A 66 -18.60 9.29 -7.67
N ASP A 67 -18.21 10.35 -8.38
CA ASP A 67 -19.12 11.25 -9.11
C ASP A 67 -19.39 10.77 -10.54
N ILE A 68 -18.85 9.61 -10.91
CA ILE A 68 -19.02 9.00 -12.22
C ILE A 68 -20.13 7.96 -12.11
N ALA A 69 -21.23 8.16 -12.84
CA ALA A 69 -22.37 7.25 -12.86
C ALA A 69 -22.79 6.89 -14.30
N PRO A 70 -22.09 5.94 -14.96
CA PRO A 70 -22.46 5.48 -16.29
C PRO A 70 -23.82 4.77 -16.29
N ARG A 71 -24.52 4.78 -17.43
CA ARG A 71 -25.77 4.03 -17.59
C ARG A 71 -25.51 2.54 -17.36
N GLY A 72 -26.31 1.93 -16.50
CA GLY A 72 -26.18 0.50 -16.15
C GLY A 72 -25.07 0.18 -15.15
N MET A 73 -24.48 1.19 -14.49
CA MET A 73 -23.50 0.98 -13.43
C MET A 73 -24.06 0.08 -12.32
N LEU A 74 -23.28 -0.92 -11.94
CA LEU A 74 -23.54 -1.75 -10.78
C LEU A 74 -22.75 -1.23 -9.57
N HIS A 75 -23.29 -1.45 -8.39
CA HIS A 75 -22.67 -1.10 -7.13
C HIS A 75 -22.11 -2.35 -6.49
N ALA A 76 -20.80 -2.39 -6.37
CA ALA A 76 -20.09 -3.49 -5.74
C ALA A 76 -19.96 -3.31 -4.22
N ARG A 77 -20.01 -4.41 -3.48
CA ARG A 77 -19.71 -4.48 -2.04
C ARG A 77 -18.96 -5.77 -1.72
N LEU A 78 -18.05 -5.69 -0.76
CA LEU A 78 -17.29 -6.83 -0.27
C LEU A 78 -17.85 -7.28 1.07
N LEU A 79 -18.10 -8.58 1.20
CA LEU A 79 -18.28 -9.22 2.50
C LEU A 79 -16.90 -9.39 3.10
N ARG A 80 -16.71 -8.82 4.29
CA ARG A 80 -15.44 -8.83 5.00
C ARG A 80 -15.55 -9.67 6.26
N ALA A 81 -14.52 -10.45 6.54
CA ALA A 81 -14.47 -11.28 7.74
C ALA A 81 -14.44 -10.40 9.00
N PRO A 82 -15.25 -10.69 10.03
CA PRO A 82 -15.23 -9.95 11.28
C PRO A 82 -14.13 -10.42 12.24
N LEU A 83 -13.50 -11.57 11.98
CA LEU A 83 -12.51 -12.21 12.85
C LEU A 83 -11.08 -11.91 12.39
N ALA A 84 -10.15 -11.82 13.33
CA ALA A 84 -8.73 -11.61 13.03
C ALA A 84 -8.04 -12.88 12.48
N HIS A 85 -8.41 -14.06 12.99
CA HIS A 85 -7.93 -15.33 12.49
C HIS A 85 -9.02 -16.39 12.59
N ALA A 86 -9.36 -17.01 11.47
CA ALA A 86 -10.39 -18.04 11.44
C ALA A 86 -10.29 -18.92 10.19
N ARG A 87 -10.60 -20.20 10.34
CA ARG A 87 -10.84 -21.09 9.20
C ARG A 87 -12.27 -20.89 8.71
N ILE A 88 -12.43 -20.76 7.40
CA ILE A 88 -13.75 -20.71 6.76
C ILE A 88 -14.18 -22.15 6.50
N ARG A 89 -15.22 -22.61 7.20
CA ARG A 89 -15.75 -23.98 7.06
C ARG A 89 -16.72 -24.09 5.89
N ALA A 90 -17.58 -23.10 5.72
CA ALA A 90 -18.56 -23.05 4.65
C ALA A 90 -18.99 -21.61 4.34
N ILE A 91 -19.44 -21.38 3.10
CA ILE A 91 -20.06 -20.13 2.66
C ILE A 91 -21.35 -20.46 1.90
N ASP A 92 -22.47 -19.94 2.37
CA ASP A 92 -23.75 -19.99 1.68
C ASP A 92 -24.14 -18.57 1.22
N ALA A 93 -24.27 -18.41 -0.09
CA ALA A 93 -24.71 -17.18 -0.73
C ALA A 93 -25.97 -17.38 -1.60
N GLY A 94 -26.72 -18.46 -1.37
CA GLY A 94 -27.93 -18.79 -2.14
C GLY A 94 -28.99 -17.67 -2.05
N ALA A 95 -29.31 -17.21 -0.85
CA ALA A 95 -30.26 -16.13 -0.63
C ALA A 95 -29.81 -14.80 -1.27
N ALA A 96 -28.52 -14.47 -1.17
CA ALA A 96 -27.96 -13.28 -1.81
C ALA A 96 -28.03 -13.34 -3.34
N ARG A 97 -27.79 -14.52 -3.95
CA ARG A 97 -27.92 -14.72 -5.40
C ARG A 97 -29.36 -14.59 -5.89
N ALA A 98 -30.33 -15.00 -5.07
CA ALA A 98 -31.75 -14.96 -5.41
C ALA A 98 -32.40 -13.58 -5.20
N LEU A 99 -31.71 -12.65 -4.52
CA LEU A 99 -32.25 -11.32 -4.25
C LEU A 99 -32.39 -10.52 -5.55
N ASP A 100 -33.58 -9.97 -5.79
CA ASP A 100 -33.81 -9.14 -6.98
C ASP A 100 -32.88 -7.93 -7.02
N GLY A 101 -32.42 -7.59 -8.22
CA GLY A 101 -31.43 -6.54 -8.45
C GLY A 101 -29.97 -6.94 -8.21
N VAL A 102 -29.68 -8.11 -7.63
CA VAL A 102 -28.31 -8.67 -7.63
C VAL A 102 -27.98 -9.16 -9.03
N ARG A 103 -26.73 -8.96 -9.46
CA ARG A 103 -26.24 -9.32 -10.81
C ARG A 103 -25.03 -10.25 -10.78
N ALA A 104 -24.23 -10.18 -9.72
CA ALA A 104 -23.11 -11.09 -9.53
C ALA A 104 -22.83 -11.33 -8.05
N VAL A 105 -22.46 -12.56 -7.73
CA VAL A 105 -21.93 -12.97 -6.42
C VAL A 105 -20.70 -13.83 -6.67
N VAL A 106 -19.53 -13.32 -6.26
CA VAL A 106 -18.24 -13.99 -6.42
C VAL A 106 -17.72 -14.37 -5.05
N ILE A 107 -17.45 -15.66 -4.85
CA ILE A 107 -16.81 -16.15 -3.62
C ILE A 107 -15.30 -16.02 -3.79
N LEU A 108 -14.66 -15.25 -2.91
CA LEU A 108 -13.22 -14.96 -2.97
C LEU A 108 -12.40 -15.93 -2.11
N ALA A 109 -13.02 -16.47 -1.05
CA ALA A 109 -12.40 -17.44 -0.16
C ALA A 109 -12.91 -18.85 -0.43
N GLN A 110 -12.01 -19.82 -0.59
CA GLN A 110 -12.38 -21.21 -0.84
C GLN A 110 -12.25 -22.04 0.45
N PRO A 111 -13.35 -22.54 1.04
CA PRO A 111 -13.26 -23.45 2.19
C PRO A 111 -12.36 -24.66 1.90
N GLY A 112 -11.47 -24.98 2.85
CA GLY A 112 -10.50 -26.06 2.71
C GLY A 112 -9.20 -25.69 1.98
N ASP A 113 -9.16 -24.55 1.26
CA ASP A 113 -7.92 -24.06 0.65
C ASP A 113 -7.03 -23.38 1.69
N PRO A 114 -5.75 -23.79 1.85
CA PRO A 114 -4.87 -23.25 2.89
C PRO A 114 -4.53 -21.76 2.70
N LEU A 115 -4.66 -21.23 1.49
CA LEU A 115 -4.35 -19.83 1.19
C LEU A 115 -5.58 -18.93 1.33
N SER A 116 -6.67 -19.22 0.61
CA SER A 116 -7.86 -18.38 0.55
C SER A 116 -8.94 -18.77 1.57
N GLY A 117 -8.93 -20.00 2.09
CA GLY A 117 -9.89 -20.51 3.08
C GLY A 117 -9.57 -20.12 4.53
N MET A 118 -8.50 -19.36 4.74
CA MET A 118 -8.09 -18.87 6.06
C MET A 118 -8.18 -17.33 6.10
N VAL A 119 -8.89 -16.82 7.09
CA VAL A 119 -8.89 -15.39 7.46
C VAL A 119 -7.64 -15.11 8.28
N ARG A 120 -6.85 -14.11 7.89
CA ARG A 120 -5.59 -13.74 8.59
C ARG A 120 -5.59 -12.34 9.18
N TYR A 121 -6.63 -11.57 8.88
CA TYR A 121 -6.85 -10.25 9.45
C TYR A 121 -8.33 -9.90 9.42
N ALA A 122 -8.75 -9.11 10.41
CA ALA A 122 -10.10 -8.57 10.45
C ALA A 122 -10.30 -7.64 9.24
N GLY A 123 -11.39 -7.83 8.51
CA GLY A 123 -11.66 -7.10 7.28
C GLY A 123 -11.27 -7.82 5.99
N GLN A 124 -10.68 -9.02 6.06
CA GLN A 124 -10.30 -9.80 4.87
C GLN A 124 -11.52 -10.06 3.97
N PRO A 125 -11.45 -9.78 2.66
CA PRO A 125 -12.54 -10.07 1.73
C PRO A 125 -12.84 -11.57 1.64
N VAL A 126 -14.11 -11.95 1.78
CA VAL A 126 -14.60 -13.34 1.71
C VAL A 126 -15.47 -13.54 0.47
N ALA A 127 -16.30 -12.56 0.14
CA ALA A 127 -17.13 -12.56 -1.07
C ALA A 127 -17.25 -11.13 -1.63
N ALA A 128 -17.54 -11.02 -2.91
CA ALA A 128 -17.88 -9.79 -3.60
C ALA A 128 -19.27 -9.91 -4.23
N LEU A 129 -20.04 -8.83 -4.14
CA LEU A 129 -21.40 -8.73 -4.65
C LEU A 129 -21.50 -7.51 -5.55
N ALA A 130 -22.28 -7.60 -6.63
CA ALA A 130 -22.63 -6.46 -7.47
C ALA A 130 -24.15 -6.43 -7.71
N ALA A 131 -24.75 -5.26 -7.48
CA ALA A 131 -26.19 -5.07 -7.64
C ALA A 131 -26.53 -3.74 -8.33
N VAL A 132 -27.77 -3.58 -8.77
CA VAL A 132 -28.24 -2.38 -9.50
C VAL A 132 -28.35 -1.12 -8.64
N SER A 133 -28.24 -1.23 -7.31
CA SER A 133 -28.21 -0.09 -6.40
C SER A 133 -27.31 -0.35 -5.19
N PRO A 134 -26.79 0.70 -4.52
CA PRO A 134 -26.00 0.54 -3.30
C PRO A 134 -26.78 -0.14 -2.17
N ALA A 135 -28.08 0.13 -2.07
CA ALA A 135 -28.95 -0.42 -1.04
C ALA A 135 -29.14 -1.93 -1.22
N ILE A 136 -29.38 -2.40 -2.45
CA ILE A 136 -29.51 -3.83 -2.76
C ILE A 136 -28.17 -4.54 -2.53
N ALA A 137 -27.05 -3.93 -2.95
CA ALA A 137 -25.72 -4.49 -2.70
C ALA A 137 -25.44 -4.65 -1.19
N ARG A 138 -25.95 -3.74 -0.36
CA ARG A 138 -25.85 -3.85 1.10
C ARG A 138 -26.78 -4.94 1.66
N ALA A 139 -28.05 -4.96 1.26
CA ALA A 139 -28.98 -5.99 1.71
C ALA A 139 -28.53 -7.40 1.32
N ALA A 140 -27.93 -7.56 0.14
CA ALA A 140 -27.38 -8.82 -0.32
C ALA A 140 -26.23 -9.34 0.57
N LEU A 141 -25.44 -8.46 1.19
CA LEU A 141 -24.38 -8.87 2.13
C LEU A 141 -24.96 -9.57 3.35
N ASP A 142 -26.05 -9.03 3.90
CA ASP A 142 -26.68 -9.52 5.12
C ASP A 142 -27.33 -10.91 4.91
N LEU A 143 -27.52 -11.33 3.65
CA LEU A 143 -28.03 -12.64 3.25
C LEU A 143 -26.93 -13.70 3.06
N VAL A 144 -25.66 -13.32 3.02
CA VAL A 144 -24.55 -14.29 2.92
C VAL A 144 -24.23 -14.83 4.30
N ARG A 145 -24.24 -16.16 4.44
CA ARG A 145 -23.89 -16.86 5.67
C ARG A 145 -22.49 -17.45 5.52
N VAL A 146 -21.63 -17.18 6.50
CA VAL A 146 -20.29 -17.75 6.54
C VAL A 146 -20.11 -18.44 7.88
N ASP A 147 -19.70 -19.70 7.82
CA ASP A 147 -19.36 -20.48 8.98
C ASP A 147 -17.85 -20.38 9.24
N TYR A 148 -17.51 -19.77 10.37
CA TYR A 148 -16.13 -19.56 10.80
C TYR A 148 -15.81 -20.43 11.99
N GLU A 149 -14.60 -20.96 12.00
CA GLU A 149 -13.95 -21.51 13.18
C GLU A 149 -12.84 -20.55 13.60
N ALA A 150 -13.02 -19.85 14.72
CA ALA A 150 -12.04 -18.90 15.23
C ALA A 150 -10.75 -19.62 15.64
N LEU A 151 -9.60 -19.03 15.34
CA LEU A 151 -8.29 -19.57 15.66
C LEU A 151 -7.48 -18.58 16.50
N PRO A 152 -6.54 -19.05 17.34
CA PRO A 152 -5.65 -18.19 18.10
C PRO A 152 -4.82 -17.28 17.18
N PHE A 153 -4.59 -16.05 17.58
CA PHE A 153 -3.79 -15.08 16.82
C PHE A 153 -2.99 -14.19 17.77
N VAL A 154 -2.01 -13.49 17.19
CA VAL A 154 -1.17 -12.50 17.87
C VAL A 154 -1.26 -11.18 17.11
N VAL A 155 -1.25 -10.07 17.84
CA VAL A 155 -1.25 -8.70 17.28
C VAL A 155 -0.04 -7.88 17.72
N ASP A 156 0.70 -8.39 18.70
CA ASP A 156 1.95 -7.79 19.16
C ASP A 156 3.15 -8.39 18.42
N MET A 157 4.14 -7.54 18.15
CA MET A 157 5.35 -7.92 17.43
C MET A 157 6.23 -8.88 18.22
N GLU A 158 6.33 -8.74 19.54
CA GLU A 158 7.16 -9.61 20.38
C GLU A 158 6.52 -10.98 20.52
N ASP A 159 5.20 -11.02 20.75
CA ASP A 159 4.43 -12.27 20.76
C ASP A 159 4.53 -13.00 19.40
N ALA A 160 4.55 -12.27 18.29
CA ALA A 160 4.72 -12.84 16.96
C ALA A 160 6.12 -13.46 16.72
N ARG A 161 7.14 -13.06 17.49
CA ARG A 161 8.50 -13.63 17.40
C ARG A 161 8.67 -14.90 18.22
N ALA A 162 7.77 -15.17 19.17
CA ALA A 162 7.81 -16.37 19.99
C ALA A 162 7.73 -17.65 19.12
N SER A 163 8.45 -18.70 19.51
CA SER A 163 8.41 -19.99 18.81
C SER A 163 7.03 -20.63 18.82
N GLU A 164 6.27 -20.41 19.90
CA GLU A 164 4.92 -20.93 20.12
C GLU A 164 3.81 -20.03 19.53
N ALA A 165 4.18 -18.95 18.84
CA ALA A 165 3.21 -18.03 18.25
C ALA A 165 2.32 -18.81 17.26
N PRO A 166 0.98 -18.62 17.31
CA PRO A 166 0.07 -19.21 16.34
C PRO A 166 0.51 -18.81 14.91
N PRO A 167 0.77 -19.78 14.02
CA PRO A 167 1.34 -19.46 12.71
C PRO A 167 0.30 -18.77 11.81
N VAL A 168 0.70 -17.68 11.15
CA VAL A 168 -0.17 -16.98 10.17
C VAL A 168 -0.34 -17.80 8.89
N TYR A 169 0.68 -18.55 8.51
CA TYR A 169 0.65 -19.48 7.37
C TYR A 169 1.06 -20.87 7.84
N ALA A 170 0.38 -21.90 7.36
CA ALA A 170 0.85 -23.26 7.55
C ALA A 170 2.27 -23.41 6.96
N PRO A 171 3.13 -24.27 7.54
CA PRO A 171 4.48 -24.48 7.05
C PRO A 171 4.52 -24.71 5.53
N GLY A 172 5.37 -23.97 4.81
CA GLY A 172 5.51 -24.07 3.35
C GLY A 172 4.39 -23.43 2.52
N THR A 173 3.35 -22.84 3.12
CA THR A 173 2.21 -22.23 2.39
C THR A 173 2.27 -20.71 2.30
N ALA A 174 3.25 -20.09 2.97
CA ALA A 174 3.43 -18.64 2.91
C ALA A 174 3.72 -18.21 1.46
N PRO A 175 2.99 -17.21 0.92
CA PRO A 175 3.22 -16.73 -0.43
C PRO A 175 4.63 -16.14 -0.54
N ALA A 176 5.24 -16.27 -1.72
CA ALA A 176 6.56 -15.74 -1.96
C ALA A 176 6.59 -14.21 -1.79
N GLY A 177 5.55 -13.51 -2.26
CA GLY A 177 5.39 -12.04 -2.18
C GLY A 177 4.43 -11.58 -1.07
N HIS A 178 4.73 -10.43 -0.48
CA HIS A 178 3.85 -9.73 0.47
C HIS A 178 3.12 -8.58 -0.24
N PRO A 179 1.91 -8.20 0.23
CA PRO A 179 1.10 -7.14 -0.39
C PRO A 179 1.74 -5.74 -0.35
N SER A 180 2.78 -5.51 0.46
CA SER A 180 3.54 -4.25 0.49
C SER A 180 4.59 -4.09 -0.61
N GLY A 181 4.72 -5.08 -1.52
CA GLY A 181 5.68 -5.03 -2.61
C GLY A 181 7.04 -5.58 -2.21
N PHE A 182 7.50 -6.51 -3.03
CA PHE A 182 8.70 -7.34 -2.95
C PHE A 182 8.63 -8.54 -1.99
N PRO A 183 8.90 -9.76 -2.51
CA PRO A 183 9.11 -10.93 -1.68
C PRO A 183 10.30 -10.68 -0.73
N ALA A 184 10.23 -11.22 0.48
CA ALA A 184 11.40 -11.28 1.33
C ALA A 184 12.50 -12.08 0.57
N PRO A 185 13.77 -11.62 0.54
CA PRO A 185 14.85 -12.36 -0.08
C PRO A 185 14.88 -13.83 0.35
N ALA A 186 15.18 -14.73 -0.58
CA ALA A 186 15.35 -16.14 -0.27
C ALA A 186 16.46 -16.33 0.78
N GLY A 187 16.25 -17.23 1.74
CA GLY A 187 17.24 -17.56 2.78
C GLY A 187 17.17 -16.73 4.06
N LEU A 188 16.20 -15.83 4.22
CA LEU A 188 15.94 -15.18 5.51
C LEU A 188 15.37 -16.18 6.52
N ALA A 189 16.01 -16.26 7.70
CA ALA A 189 15.52 -17.08 8.80
C ALA A 189 14.16 -16.57 9.28
N GLN A 190 13.23 -17.50 9.49
CA GLN A 190 11.93 -17.23 10.07
C GLN A 190 11.95 -17.63 11.55
N HIS A 191 11.60 -16.69 12.43
CA HIS A 191 11.43 -16.92 13.87
C HIS A 191 9.97 -16.58 14.23
N GLY A 192 9.19 -17.59 14.60
CA GLY A 192 7.73 -17.45 14.74
C GLY A 192 7.10 -16.98 13.42
N ASN A 193 6.38 -15.86 13.49
CA ASN A 193 5.74 -15.19 12.35
C ASN A 193 6.61 -14.10 11.71
N VAL A 194 7.83 -13.85 12.22
CA VAL A 194 8.70 -12.76 11.73
C VAL A 194 9.83 -13.32 10.86
N ARG A 195 10.01 -12.69 9.69
CA ARG A 195 11.19 -12.89 8.84
C ARG A 195 12.06 -11.65 8.92
N ALA A 196 13.26 -11.78 9.44
CA ALA A 196 14.23 -10.70 9.53
C ALA A 196 15.59 -11.17 9.05
N ALA A 197 16.42 -10.24 8.59
CA ALA A 197 17.84 -10.51 8.48
C ALA A 197 18.35 -10.92 9.86
N VAL A 198 19.09 -12.02 9.94
CA VAL A 198 19.85 -12.35 11.14
C VAL A 198 20.79 -11.16 11.36
N ILE A 199 20.52 -10.34 12.38
CA ILE A 199 21.43 -9.28 12.78
C ILE A 199 22.65 -9.98 13.38
N ASP A 200 23.65 -10.24 12.54
CA ASP A 200 24.98 -10.59 13.01
C ASP A 200 25.46 -9.40 13.84
N ARG A 201 25.58 -9.57 15.17
CA ARG A 201 26.22 -8.56 16.03
C ARG A 201 27.72 -8.61 15.75
N ARG A 202 28.14 -8.07 14.61
CA ARG A 202 29.54 -7.70 14.39
C ARG A 202 29.77 -6.34 15.02
N GLY A 203 30.62 -6.33 16.04
CA GLY A 203 31.00 -5.14 16.78
C GLY A 203 30.29 -5.08 18.13
N ASP A 204 31.09 -5.04 19.18
CA ASP A 204 30.64 -4.63 20.50
C ASP A 204 30.86 -3.11 20.59
N VAL A 205 29.77 -2.34 20.59
CA VAL A 205 29.82 -0.88 20.70
C VAL A 205 30.47 -0.42 22.02
N ALA A 206 30.46 -1.29 23.05
CA ALA A 206 31.19 -1.04 24.29
C ALA A 206 32.68 -1.41 24.21
N ALA A 207 33.09 -2.24 23.24
CA ALA A 207 34.49 -2.64 23.04
C ALA A 207 35.27 -1.74 22.06
N GLY A 208 34.60 -0.83 21.34
CA GLY A 208 35.23 0.11 20.41
C GLY A 208 35.40 -0.43 18.99
#